data_AF-A0A5A8EB66-F1
#
_entry.id   AF-A0A5A8EB66-F1
#
_cell.length_a   1.000
_cell.length_b   1.000
_cell.length_c   1.000
_cell.angle_alpha   90.00
_cell.angle_beta   90.00
_cell.angle_gamma   90.00
#
_symmetry.space_group_name_H-M   'P 1'
#
loop_
_entity.id
_entity.type
_entity.pdbx_description
1 polymer ?
#
loop_
_entity_poly.entity_id
_entity_poly.type
_entity_poly.pdbx_seq_one_letter_code
_entity_poly.pdbx_strand_id
1 'polypeptide(L)'
;MLLLGLVLAATASAAMLRSANHDKQKQLASVLGPEADATSPATKDLTMREGLGENLPYPSVDYLGVGYDLIHGNPSGDPDTQIDPGFRSPVVRLEWDQTGDHVSRDMRFLQPLGGYALPEYSCHMSSTAVEISSESDYQKSLEVDASLEVGYQSPVPTGGNASFSASAGFGRFSQEVAAKGSERFQMTSYCLQFVAGFNKGAGQKLEPVEHFAALAREVGQSKEEGQWFDFFKQYGTHFISKVHLGGKMIFEVTIDRSSLESMRSSNLDVSAAIAASFGPGSGSANVNIAMQQASKDALSKSKAETKTFVLGGLPPTTAGNKDLASGKTLARAGGKGVVRLSEDGYLWIEDKFGNQLWRMLGKANPGAVLKYDKTGNLLIEGPNGITWQTHTGFDTCSNAPPGKVELLDNGDFVVKSGEGTLMWSAGTAGGRKADDHAQGSGVMRDGCKPQHSDILFPGQRLWSGHSLVAGLASLHLAHTGRLILKGNNQELWNNDLRKTSGKYYLTLTKLGQLQILDADDRIVWLNGDGRQCLTKARKAQLFGDANFIVYDKQDEHIWSTDTFSSTSRIDHPEGLFGSGCKTGRRW
;
A
#
# COMPACT_ATOMS: atom_id res chain seq x y z
N MET A 1 61.85 41.11 39.63
CA MET A 1 61.22 39.82 40.00
C MET A 1 59.81 39.82 39.42
N LEU A 2 59.40 38.69 38.81
CA LEU A 2 58.21 38.48 37.95
C LEU A 2 58.26 39.08 36.53
N LEU A 3 59.06 38.42 35.67
CA LEU A 3 58.81 38.34 34.23
C LEU A 3 59.57 37.12 33.69
N LEU A 4 59.08 35.93 34.00
CA LEU A 4 59.36 34.65 33.32
C LEU A 4 58.50 33.57 33.98
N GLY A 5 57.31 33.29 33.42
CA GLY A 5 56.45 32.27 34.02
C GLY A 5 55.02 32.27 33.51
N LEU A 6 54.80 32.19 32.19
CA LEU A 6 53.51 31.76 31.59
C LEU A 6 53.64 31.55 30.07
N VAL A 7 54.52 30.63 29.63
CA VAL A 7 54.51 30.09 28.24
C VAL A 7 54.69 28.56 28.20
N LEU A 8 54.63 27.85 29.33
CA LEU A 8 54.97 26.40 29.37
C LEU A 8 53.81 25.44 29.68
N ALA A 9 52.55 25.84 29.49
CA ALA A 9 51.39 24.98 29.78
C ALA A 9 50.37 24.89 28.63
N ALA A 10 50.80 24.94 27.36
CA ALA A 10 49.89 24.81 26.21
C ALA A 10 50.29 23.74 25.17
N THR A 11 51.36 22.97 25.37
CA THR A 11 51.83 21.98 24.38
C THR A 11 51.74 20.52 24.84
N ALA A 12 51.27 20.23 26.06
CA ALA A 12 51.16 18.85 26.56
C ALA A 12 49.79 18.18 26.32
N SER A 13 48.70 18.93 26.09
CA SER A 13 47.35 18.34 25.92
C SER A 13 46.98 17.97 24.47
N ALA A 14 47.72 18.45 23.47
CA ALA A 14 47.45 18.12 22.06
C ALA A 14 48.05 16.77 21.62
N ALA A 15 49.09 16.28 22.30
CA ALA A 15 49.77 15.04 21.96
C ALA A 15 49.01 13.79 22.46
N MET A 16 48.36 13.84 23.63
CA MET A 16 47.56 12.71 24.14
C MET A 16 46.24 12.51 23.39
N LEU A 17 45.63 13.56 22.84
CA LEU A 17 44.40 13.47 22.03
C LEU A 17 44.63 12.93 20.62
N ARG A 18 45.85 13.04 20.06
CA ARG A 18 46.21 12.43 18.76
C ARG A 18 46.52 10.94 18.85
N SER A 19 47.11 10.47 19.96
CA SER A 19 47.41 9.05 20.17
C SER A 19 46.14 8.19 20.34
N ALA A 20 45.14 8.68 21.08
CA ALA A 20 43.89 7.95 21.30
C ALA A 20 43.02 7.79 20.02
N ASN A 21 43.21 8.66 19.02
CA ASN A 21 42.48 8.60 17.76
C ASN A 21 43.15 7.64 16.75
N HIS A 22 44.45 7.39 16.88
CA HIS A 22 45.21 6.52 15.98
C HIS A 22 44.99 5.02 16.27
N ASP A 23 44.74 4.65 17.53
CA ASP A 23 44.42 3.25 17.91
C ASP A 23 42.96 2.87 17.58
N LYS A 24 42.01 3.83 17.65
CA LYS A 24 40.62 3.59 17.21
C LYS A 24 40.48 3.42 15.70
N GLN A 25 41.31 4.09 14.90
CA GLN A 25 41.35 3.86 13.44
C GLN A 25 41.97 2.50 13.06
N LYS A 26 42.93 1.99 13.86
CA LYS A 26 43.55 0.68 13.60
C LYS A 26 42.62 -0.51 13.88
N GLN A 27 41.70 -0.41 14.85
CA GLN A 27 40.69 -1.45 15.08
C GLN A 27 39.56 -1.44 14.06
N LEU A 28 39.26 -0.31 13.42
CA LEU A 28 38.24 -0.25 12.35
C LEU A 28 38.75 -0.85 11.03
N ALA A 29 40.07 -0.82 10.80
CA ALA A 29 40.71 -1.33 9.58
C ALA A 29 40.93 -2.86 9.57
N SER A 30 40.77 -3.58 10.70
CA SER A 30 40.92 -5.04 10.72
C SER A 30 39.64 -5.83 10.45
N VAL A 31 38.51 -5.14 10.23
CA VAL A 31 37.20 -5.77 9.91
C VAL A 31 36.94 -5.80 8.40
N LEU A 32 37.70 -5.03 7.62
CA LEU A 32 37.61 -5.01 6.17
C LEU A 32 38.88 -5.67 5.61
N GLY A 33 38.73 -6.86 5.03
CA GLY A 33 39.82 -7.64 4.42
C GLY A 33 40.50 -6.92 3.24
N PRO A 34 41.62 -7.45 2.74
CA PRO A 34 42.54 -6.73 1.87
C PRO A 34 41.96 -6.48 0.46
N GLU A 35 42.27 -5.28 -0.05
CA GLU A 35 42.08 -4.85 -1.44
C GLU A 35 42.75 -5.83 -2.41
N ALA A 36 41.97 -6.37 -3.35
CA ALA A 36 42.48 -6.95 -4.58
C ALA A 36 42.16 -5.99 -5.72
N ASP A 37 43.24 -5.48 -6.30
CA ASP A 37 43.29 -4.58 -7.44
C ASP A 37 42.65 -5.24 -8.68
N ALA A 38 41.54 -4.66 -9.15
CA ALA A 38 41.02 -4.87 -10.49
C ALA A 38 40.48 -3.53 -10.98
N THR A 39 41.29 -2.89 -11.81
CA THR A 39 40.98 -1.71 -12.61
C THR A 39 39.74 -1.96 -13.48
N SER A 40 38.57 -1.66 -12.92
CA SER A 40 37.36 -1.40 -13.72
C SER A 40 37.36 0.08 -14.07
N PRO A 41 37.18 0.49 -15.34
CA PRO A 41 37.03 1.89 -15.65
C PRO A 41 35.78 2.37 -14.90
N ALA A 42 35.97 3.24 -13.93
CA ALA A 42 34.86 4.00 -13.37
C ALA A 42 34.32 4.86 -14.50
N THR A 43 33.36 4.34 -15.26
CA THR A 43 32.36 5.18 -15.89
C THR A 43 31.81 6.02 -14.75
N LYS A 44 32.14 7.31 -14.75
CA LYS A 44 31.28 8.31 -14.14
C LYS A 44 29.95 8.20 -14.88
N ASP A 45 29.15 7.23 -14.46
CA ASP A 45 27.76 7.16 -14.80
C ASP A 45 27.14 8.26 -13.91
N LEU A 46 27.29 9.51 -14.38
CA LEU A 46 26.20 10.47 -14.23
C LEU A 46 25.04 9.75 -14.88
N THR A 47 24.29 8.99 -14.07
CA THR A 47 23.08 8.32 -14.49
C THR A 47 22.09 9.43 -14.81
N MET A 48 22.27 10.05 -15.97
CA MET A 48 21.18 10.62 -16.75
C MET A 48 20.36 9.39 -17.10
N ARG A 49 19.46 9.03 -16.19
CA ARG A 49 18.36 8.13 -16.51
C ARG A 49 17.70 8.80 -17.70
N GLU A 50 17.81 8.19 -18.88
CA GLU A 50 17.06 8.60 -20.05
C GLU A 50 15.57 8.43 -19.72
N GLY A 51 14.99 9.44 -19.06
CA GLY A 51 13.58 9.58 -18.83
C GLY A 51 12.92 10.01 -20.14
N LEU A 52 12.84 9.09 -21.09
CA LEU A 52 12.01 9.24 -22.27
C LEU A 52 10.53 9.07 -21.85
N GLY A 53 9.90 10.14 -21.33
CA GLY A 53 8.47 10.42 -21.57
C GLY A 53 7.40 10.13 -20.51
N GLU A 54 7.71 9.73 -19.26
CA GLU A 54 6.67 9.34 -18.27
C GLU A 54 6.84 9.92 -16.84
N ASN A 55 7.50 11.06 -16.66
CA ASN A 55 7.51 11.72 -15.36
C ASN A 55 6.11 12.27 -15.05
N LEU A 56 5.54 11.89 -13.89
CA LEU A 56 4.27 12.41 -13.40
C LEU A 56 4.52 13.48 -12.32
N PRO A 57 3.61 14.45 -12.14
CA PRO A 57 3.63 15.32 -10.97
C PRO A 57 3.54 14.53 -9.66
N TYR A 58 3.96 15.16 -8.55
CA TYR A 58 3.78 14.57 -7.22
C TYR A 58 2.30 14.27 -6.93
N PRO A 59 1.96 13.14 -6.28
CA PRO A 59 0.58 12.86 -5.91
C PRO A 59 -0.05 14.01 -5.11
N SER A 60 -1.28 14.36 -5.45
CA SER A 60 -2.06 15.43 -4.78
C SER A 60 -1.46 16.84 -4.89
N VAL A 61 -0.48 17.07 -5.77
CA VAL A 61 0.08 18.42 -6.00
C VAL A 61 -0.95 19.41 -6.53
N ASP A 62 -2.07 18.94 -7.10
CA ASP A 62 -3.16 19.77 -7.61
C ASP A 62 -3.86 20.62 -6.53
N TYR A 63 -3.63 20.37 -5.23
CA TYR A 63 -4.07 21.29 -4.17
C TYR A 63 -3.25 22.59 -4.14
N LEU A 64 -2.06 22.64 -4.74
CA LEU A 64 -1.28 23.86 -4.86
C LEU A 64 -1.98 24.82 -5.83
N GLY A 65 -2.19 26.08 -5.41
CA GLY A 65 -2.88 27.07 -6.24
C GLY A 65 -4.40 26.98 -6.23
N VAL A 66 -4.98 26.05 -5.47
CA VAL A 66 -6.42 25.95 -5.24
C VAL A 66 -6.91 27.11 -4.38
N GLY A 67 -8.07 27.66 -4.75
CA GLY A 67 -8.76 28.66 -3.95
C GLY A 67 -9.19 28.13 -2.58
N TYR A 68 -9.25 29.01 -1.59
CA TYR A 68 -9.59 28.66 -0.22
C TYR A 68 -10.52 29.69 0.43
N ASP A 69 -11.67 29.23 0.91
CA ASP A 69 -12.62 30.00 1.71
C ASP A 69 -12.25 29.87 3.19
N LEU A 70 -11.56 30.89 3.72
CA LEU A 70 -11.09 30.89 5.10
C LEU A 70 -12.23 30.93 6.12
N ILE A 71 -13.42 31.41 5.74
CA ILE A 71 -14.55 31.58 6.66
C ILE A 71 -15.30 30.26 6.86
N HIS A 72 -15.49 29.51 5.76
CA HIS A 72 -16.17 28.20 5.79
C HIS A 72 -15.21 27.02 5.90
N GLY A 73 -13.91 27.25 5.78
CA GLY A 73 -12.88 26.23 5.91
C GLY A 73 -12.91 25.51 7.25
N ASN A 74 -12.47 24.27 7.24
CA ASN A 74 -12.22 23.46 8.42
C ASN A 74 -11.17 22.40 8.08
N PRO A 75 -9.88 22.66 8.35
CA PRO A 75 -8.81 21.75 7.98
C PRO A 75 -8.87 20.42 8.74
N SER A 76 -9.61 20.31 9.84
CA SER A 76 -9.88 19.04 10.53
C SER A 76 -10.94 18.18 9.83
N GLY A 77 -11.46 18.65 8.71
CA GLY A 77 -12.47 17.98 7.90
C GLY A 77 -13.89 18.24 8.39
N ASP A 78 -14.84 18.12 7.46
CA ASP A 78 -16.27 18.19 7.77
C ASP A 78 -16.88 16.78 7.92
N PRO A 79 -17.90 16.59 8.77
CA PRO A 79 -18.58 15.31 8.93
C PRO A 79 -19.21 14.77 7.63
N ASP A 80 -19.55 15.64 6.68
CA ASP A 80 -20.18 15.23 5.42
C ASP A 80 -19.16 14.99 4.28
N THR A 81 -18.06 15.75 4.25
CA THR A 81 -17.09 15.69 3.13
C THR A 81 -15.74 15.08 3.49
N GLN A 82 -15.44 14.78 4.77
CA GLN A 82 -14.17 14.22 5.26
C GLN A 82 -12.90 14.91 4.71
N ILE A 83 -13.07 16.11 4.17
CA ILE A 83 -12.12 16.95 3.47
C ILE A 83 -12.48 18.37 3.91
N ASP A 84 -11.50 19.25 3.96
CA ASP A 84 -11.70 20.65 4.29
C ASP A 84 -12.74 21.30 3.35
N PRO A 85 -13.91 21.73 3.87
CA PRO A 85 -14.95 22.37 3.07
C PRO A 85 -14.55 23.76 2.56
N GLY A 86 -13.37 24.27 2.93
CA GLY A 86 -12.79 25.52 2.46
C GLY A 86 -12.18 25.44 1.07
N PHE A 87 -11.88 24.25 0.54
CA PHE A 87 -11.33 24.14 -0.81
C PHE A 87 -12.34 24.64 -1.87
N ARG A 88 -11.82 25.37 -2.86
CA ARG A 88 -12.59 26.01 -3.94
C ARG A 88 -11.98 25.71 -5.30
N SER A 89 -12.46 26.38 -6.35
CA SER A 89 -11.92 26.18 -7.69
C SER A 89 -10.45 26.62 -7.79
N PRO A 90 -9.62 25.98 -8.64
CA PRO A 90 -8.24 26.39 -8.88
C PRO A 90 -8.12 27.85 -9.35
N VAL A 91 -7.17 28.58 -8.76
CA VAL A 91 -6.92 30.01 -9.04
C VAL A 91 -5.61 30.18 -9.82
N VAL A 92 -4.56 29.50 -9.39
CA VAL A 92 -3.24 29.51 -10.05
C VAL A 92 -3.14 28.33 -11.01
N ARG A 93 -2.63 28.59 -12.20
CA ARG A 93 -2.36 27.56 -13.20
C ARG A 93 -1.06 26.84 -12.88
N LEU A 94 -1.11 25.51 -12.80
CA LEU A 94 0.08 24.69 -12.74
C LEU A 94 0.47 24.28 -14.16
N GLU A 95 1.69 24.66 -14.55
CA GLU A 95 2.30 24.24 -15.81
C GLU A 95 3.46 23.31 -15.51
N TRP A 96 3.69 22.35 -16.41
CA TRP A 96 4.70 21.32 -16.24
C TRP A 96 5.60 21.31 -17.46
N ASP A 97 6.89 21.15 -17.24
CA ASP A 97 7.86 20.96 -18.29
C ASP A 97 8.67 19.69 -18.01
N GLN A 98 8.90 18.90 -19.05
CA GLN A 98 9.71 17.69 -19.02
C GLN A 98 11.19 17.97 -19.32
N THR A 99 11.58 19.21 -19.61
CA THR A 99 13.00 19.57 -19.71
C THR A 99 13.71 19.42 -18.35
N GLY A 100 15.03 19.17 -18.39
CA GLY A 100 15.80 18.70 -17.24
C GLY A 100 15.77 19.60 -15.99
N ASP A 101 15.50 20.90 -16.14
CA ASP A 101 15.45 21.85 -15.03
C ASP A 101 14.15 21.77 -14.20
N HIS A 102 13.13 21.06 -14.70
CA HIS A 102 11.79 20.97 -14.10
C HIS A 102 11.41 19.55 -13.65
N VAL A 103 12.40 18.67 -13.58
CA VAL A 103 12.28 17.34 -13.00
C VAL A 103 12.88 17.36 -11.58
N SER A 104 12.37 16.52 -10.68
CA SER A 104 12.96 16.29 -9.36
C SER A 104 14.41 15.80 -9.49
N ARG A 105 15.24 16.06 -8.46
CA ARG A 105 16.69 15.71 -8.48
C ARG A 105 16.98 14.22 -8.67
N ASP A 106 16.02 13.36 -8.32
CA ASP A 106 16.06 11.91 -8.51
C ASP A 106 15.43 11.45 -9.84
N MET A 107 15.06 12.40 -10.70
CA MET A 107 14.43 12.22 -12.01
C MET A 107 13.13 11.41 -11.98
N ARG A 108 12.37 11.47 -10.88
CA ARG A 108 11.12 10.69 -10.70
C ARG A 108 9.86 11.48 -10.96
N PHE A 109 9.82 12.77 -10.60
CA PHE A 109 8.61 13.57 -10.60
C PHE A 109 8.80 14.89 -11.34
N LEU A 110 7.70 15.43 -11.87
CA LEU A 110 7.67 16.79 -12.40
C LEU A 110 7.49 17.81 -11.26
N GLN A 111 8.19 18.93 -11.38
CA GLN A 111 8.02 20.09 -10.52
C GLN A 111 7.19 21.16 -11.26
N PRO A 112 6.34 21.90 -10.54
CA PRO A 112 5.53 22.94 -11.18
C PRO A 112 6.43 24.09 -11.66
N LEU A 113 6.17 24.60 -12.86
CA LEU A 113 6.80 25.82 -13.34
C LEU A 113 6.50 26.97 -12.37
N GLY A 114 7.54 27.70 -11.97
CA GLY A 114 7.39 28.75 -10.97
C GLY A 114 7.12 28.24 -9.55
N GLY A 115 7.31 26.95 -9.28
CA GLY A 115 7.24 26.39 -7.94
C GLY A 115 8.32 25.35 -7.68
N TYR A 116 8.10 24.61 -6.60
CA TYR A 116 8.93 23.50 -6.17
C TYR A 116 8.04 22.40 -5.58
N ALA A 117 8.50 21.17 -5.68
CA ALA A 117 7.92 20.05 -4.96
C ALA A 117 9.04 19.11 -4.50
N LEU A 118 8.99 18.71 -3.23
CA LEU A 118 10.06 17.97 -2.57
C LEU A 118 9.49 16.83 -1.72
N PRO A 119 10.22 15.70 -1.58
CA PRO A 119 9.86 14.69 -0.61
C PRO A 119 9.98 15.23 0.83
N GLU A 120 8.98 14.93 1.65
CA GLU A 120 8.86 15.31 3.06
C GLU A 120 8.38 14.10 3.88
N TYR A 121 9.07 12.96 3.76
CA TYR A 121 8.72 11.74 4.49
C TYR A 121 8.95 11.90 5.99
N SER A 122 7.91 12.31 6.70
CA SER A 122 7.95 12.55 8.15
C SER A 122 6.62 12.12 8.78
N CYS A 123 6.68 11.15 9.68
CA CYS A 123 5.52 10.72 10.47
C CYS A 123 5.75 11.08 11.94
N HIS A 124 4.90 11.94 12.47
CA HIS A 124 4.83 12.30 13.87
C HIS A 124 3.50 11.82 14.45
N MET A 125 3.57 10.87 15.39
CA MET A 125 2.43 10.49 16.21
C MET A 125 2.40 11.36 17.47
N SER A 126 1.30 12.06 17.70
CA SER A 126 1.18 12.84 18.93
C SER A 126 1.10 11.93 20.16
N SER A 127 1.89 12.26 21.17
CA SER A 127 1.84 11.70 22.51
C SER A 127 1.20 12.67 23.52
N THR A 128 0.60 13.76 23.06
CA THR A 128 -0.05 14.77 23.90
C THR A 128 -1.43 15.12 23.37
N ALA A 129 -2.40 15.24 24.28
CA ALA A 129 -3.72 15.76 23.97
C ALA A 129 -3.77 17.25 24.33
N VAL A 130 -4.35 18.05 23.44
CA VAL A 130 -4.57 19.49 23.64
C VAL A 130 -6.01 19.69 24.07
N GLU A 131 -6.22 20.47 25.13
CA GLU A 131 -7.55 20.87 25.59
C GLU A 131 -8.09 22.00 24.70
N ILE A 132 -9.34 21.84 24.26
CA ILE A 132 -10.09 22.77 23.41
C ILE A 132 -11.42 23.02 24.10
N SER A 133 -11.51 24.13 24.84
CA SER A 133 -12.67 24.46 25.68
C SER A 133 -13.41 25.73 25.25
N SER A 134 -12.82 26.53 24.36
CA SER A 134 -13.45 27.72 23.80
C SER A 134 -13.45 27.74 22.27
N GLU A 135 -14.33 28.56 21.68
CA GLU A 135 -14.38 28.79 20.23
C GLU A 135 -13.04 29.33 19.69
N SER A 136 -12.37 30.18 20.46
CA SER A 136 -11.02 30.67 20.14
C SER A 136 -10.00 29.53 20.10
N ASP A 137 -10.05 28.60 21.06
CA ASP A 137 -9.11 27.46 21.07
C ASP A 137 -9.37 26.53 19.89
N TYR A 138 -10.64 26.36 19.53
CA TYR A 138 -11.02 25.59 18.35
C TYR A 138 -10.46 26.23 17.08
N GLN A 139 -10.64 27.54 16.87
CA GLN A 139 -10.07 28.25 15.73
C GLN A 139 -8.54 28.13 15.68
N LYS A 140 -7.85 28.39 16.80
CA LYS A 140 -6.39 28.24 16.88
C LYS A 140 -5.93 26.82 16.56
N SER A 141 -6.70 25.80 16.95
CA SER A 141 -6.37 24.41 16.62
C SER A 141 -6.38 24.14 15.11
N LEU A 142 -7.24 24.85 14.37
CA LEU A 142 -7.36 24.78 12.91
C LEU A 142 -6.30 25.64 12.20
N GLU A 143 -5.93 26.79 12.76
CA GLU A 143 -4.91 27.69 12.20
C GLU A 143 -3.51 27.03 12.09
N VAL A 144 -3.25 26.00 12.91
CA VAL A 144 -2.02 25.18 12.79
C VAL A 144 -1.92 24.51 11.43
N ASP A 145 -3.05 24.11 10.85
CA ASP A 145 -3.13 23.40 9.58
C ASP A 145 -3.37 24.32 8.38
N ALA A 146 -4.10 25.43 8.58
CA ALA A 146 -4.37 26.44 7.57
C ALA A 146 -4.02 27.82 8.12
N SER A 147 -2.81 28.28 7.83
CA SER A 147 -2.28 29.58 8.27
C SER A 147 -2.01 30.51 7.10
N LEU A 148 -2.07 31.82 7.38
CA LEU A 148 -1.69 32.85 6.43
C LEU A 148 -0.17 33.02 6.40
N GLU A 149 0.35 33.24 5.20
CA GLU A 149 1.78 33.47 5.01
C GLU A 149 2.20 34.82 5.64
N VAL A 150 3.26 34.79 6.46
CA VAL A 150 3.76 35.96 7.19
C VAL A 150 4.22 37.05 6.21
N GLY A 151 3.63 38.25 6.32
CA GLY A 151 3.98 39.43 5.52
C GLY A 151 2.91 39.88 4.52
N TYR A 152 1.83 39.11 4.33
CA TYR A 152 0.67 39.52 3.53
C TYR A 152 -0.38 40.20 4.44
N GLN A 153 -0.51 41.53 4.33
CA GLN A 153 -1.64 42.25 4.94
C GLN A 153 -2.86 42.12 4.02
N SER A 154 -3.80 41.25 4.36
CA SER A 154 -5.07 41.17 3.66
C SER A 154 -5.94 42.39 3.99
N PRO A 155 -6.57 43.06 3.00
CA PRO A 155 -7.57 44.10 3.24
C PRO A 155 -8.93 43.55 3.70
N VAL A 156 -9.13 42.23 3.63
CA VAL A 156 -10.23 41.54 4.33
C VAL A 156 -9.90 41.62 5.83
N PRO A 157 -10.83 41.99 6.72
CA PRO A 157 -10.53 42.06 8.15
C PRO A 157 -10.16 40.67 8.68
N THR A 158 -8.88 40.33 8.63
CA THR A 158 -8.24 39.15 9.25
C THR A 158 -8.04 39.36 10.74
N GLY A 159 -8.88 40.20 11.37
CA GLY A 159 -8.89 40.49 12.79
C GLY A 159 -9.43 39.29 13.58
N GLY A 160 -8.62 38.26 13.72
CA GLY A 160 -8.58 37.34 14.87
C GLY A 160 -9.76 36.42 15.19
N ASN A 161 -10.97 36.58 14.64
CA ASN A 161 -12.15 35.84 15.14
C ASN A 161 -13.08 35.22 14.07
N ALA A 162 -12.84 35.42 12.76
CA ALA A 162 -13.77 34.95 11.71
C ALA A 162 -13.27 33.72 10.91
N SER A 163 -12.01 33.32 11.06
CA SER A 163 -11.49 32.12 10.39
C SER A 163 -12.27 30.90 10.86
N PHE A 164 -12.76 30.10 9.92
CA PHE A 164 -13.47 28.84 10.15
C PHE A 164 -14.81 28.97 10.90
N SER A 165 -15.25 30.19 11.25
CA SER A 165 -16.39 30.43 12.13
C SER A 165 -17.73 30.04 11.50
N ALA A 166 -17.79 29.90 10.18
CA ALA A 166 -18.99 29.46 9.46
C ALA A 166 -18.95 27.98 9.04
N SER A 167 -17.93 27.23 9.46
CA SER A 167 -17.86 25.80 9.21
C SER A 167 -18.89 25.03 10.05
N ALA A 168 -19.43 23.92 9.53
CA ALA A 168 -20.36 23.09 10.31
C ALA A 168 -19.68 22.47 11.55
N GLY A 169 -18.37 22.22 11.46
CA GLY A 169 -17.54 21.81 12.60
C GLY A 169 -17.53 22.84 13.73
N PHE A 170 -17.32 24.13 13.42
CA PHE A 170 -17.39 25.22 14.40
C PHE A 170 -18.77 25.33 15.03
N GLY A 171 -19.84 25.30 14.22
CA GLY A 171 -21.22 25.36 14.70
C GLY A 171 -21.56 24.21 15.67
N ARG A 172 -21.13 22.98 15.37
CA ARG A 172 -21.31 21.83 16.26
C ARG A 172 -20.48 21.95 17.52
N PHE A 173 -19.21 22.38 17.43
CA PHE A 173 -18.36 22.61 18.60
C PHE A 173 -18.99 23.63 19.56
N SER A 174 -19.48 24.76 19.03
CA SER A 174 -20.16 25.79 19.82
C SER A 174 -21.39 25.22 20.55
N GLN A 175 -22.21 24.42 19.87
CA GLN A 175 -23.43 23.84 20.46
C GLN A 175 -23.18 22.66 21.42
N GLU A 176 -22.18 21.81 21.14
CA GLU A 176 -21.98 20.55 21.85
C GLU A 176 -20.92 20.63 22.96
N VAL A 177 -19.96 21.55 22.83
CA VAL A 177 -18.85 21.70 23.78
C VAL A 177 -19.03 23.01 24.55
N ALA A 178 -18.92 24.15 23.87
CA ALA A 178 -18.93 25.46 24.52
C ALA A 178 -20.26 25.74 25.26
N ALA A 179 -21.40 25.47 24.63
CA ALA A 179 -22.71 25.72 25.23
C ALA A 179 -23.11 24.72 26.33
N LYS A 180 -22.63 23.47 26.27
CA LYS A 180 -22.94 22.43 27.27
C LYS A 180 -21.96 22.42 28.45
N GLY A 181 -20.91 23.23 28.40
CA GLY A 181 -19.86 23.27 29.41
C GLY A 181 -19.00 22.01 29.46
N SER A 182 -19.01 21.20 28.38
CA SER A 182 -18.11 20.07 28.20
C SER A 182 -16.74 20.56 27.74
N GLU A 183 -15.70 19.74 27.88
CA GLU A 183 -14.38 20.02 27.34
C GLU A 183 -14.01 18.98 26.27
N ARG A 184 -13.39 19.43 25.17
CA ARG A 184 -12.86 18.54 24.13
C ARG A 184 -11.35 18.46 24.25
N PHE A 185 -10.82 17.27 24.11
CA PHE A 185 -9.39 17.01 24.02
C PHE A 185 -9.07 16.43 22.66
N GLN A 186 -8.02 16.93 22.02
CA GLN A 186 -7.65 16.55 20.67
C GLN A 186 -6.20 16.08 20.60
N MET A 187 -5.97 14.94 19.94
CA MET A 187 -4.63 14.48 19.55
C MET A 187 -4.53 14.44 18.03
N THR A 188 -3.62 15.22 17.47
CA THR A 188 -3.39 15.25 16.01
C THR A 188 -2.05 14.63 15.66
N SER A 189 -2.06 13.62 14.79
CA SER A 189 -0.87 12.99 14.24
C SER A 189 -0.75 13.26 12.75
N TYR A 190 0.47 13.48 12.26
CA TYR A 190 0.75 13.80 10.86
C TYR A 190 1.68 12.75 10.26
N CYS A 191 1.41 12.35 9.03
CA CYS A 191 2.28 11.54 8.20
C CYS A 191 2.44 12.22 6.85
N LEU A 192 3.40 13.13 6.79
CA LEU A 192 3.74 13.91 5.60
C LEU A 192 4.55 13.04 4.63
N GLN A 193 4.33 13.26 3.34
CA GLN A 193 5.03 12.58 2.25
C GLN A 193 5.74 13.56 1.33
N PHE A 194 5.10 14.69 1.03
CA PHE A 194 5.61 15.68 0.08
C PHE A 194 5.23 17.09 0.52
N VAL A 195 6.04 18.07 0.13
CA VAL A 195 5.72 19.48 0.26
C VAL A 195 5.81 20.14 -1.11
N ALA A 196 4.83 20.98 -1.44
CA ALA A 196 4.82 21.76 -2.68
C ALA A 196 4.56 23.24 -2.36
N GLY A 197 5.12 24.14 -3.16
CA GLY A 197 4.93 25.58 -3.00
C GLY A 197 5.39 26.37 -4.20
N PHE A 198 5.03 27.64 -4.26
CA PHE A 198 5.55 28.57 -5.27
C PHE A 198 6.89 29.18 -4.82
N ASN A 199 7.84 29.40 -5.76
CA ASN A 199 9.08 30.09 -5.38
C ASN A 199 8.79 31.56 -5.03
N LYS A 200 9.65 32.17 -4.21
CA LYS A 200 9.52 33.56 -3.78
C LYS A 200 10.65 34.39 -4.39
N GLY A 201 10.32 35.51 -5.03
CA GLY A 201 11.33 36.42 -5.59
C GLY A 201 10.78 37.46 -6.57
N ALA A 202 11.53 38.54 -6.79
CA ALA A 202 11.18 39.57 -7.76
C ALA A 202 11.27 39.00 -9.19
N GLY A 203 10.16 39.06 -9.95
CA GLY A 203 10.08 38.60 -11.34
C GLY A 203 9.27 37.32 -11.56
N GLN A 204 8.78 36.68 -10.50
CA GLN A 204 7.99 35.46 -10.60
C GLN A 204 6.51 35.79 -10.73
N LYS A 205 5.99 35.71 -11.95
CA LYS A 205 4.57 35.95 -12.24
C LYS A 205 3.83 34.62 -12.23
N LEU A 206 3.00 34.40 -11.23
CA LEU A 206 2.05 33.29 -11.23
C LEU A 206 0.97 33.58 -12.28
N GLU A 207 0.74 32.63 -13.17
CA GLU A 207 -0.30 32.77 -14.19
C GLU A 207 -1.63 32.24 -13.64
N PRO A 208 -2.72 33.03 -13.70
CA PRO A 208 -4.02 32.58 -13.25
C PRO A 208 -4.60 31.54 -14.22
N VAL A 209 -5.52 30.72 -13.72
CA VAL A 209 -6.41 29.91 -14.56
C VAL A 209 -7.28 30.85 -15.41
N GLU A 210 -7.49 30.51 -16.68
CA GLU A 210 -8.16 31.39 -17.65
C GLU A 210 -9.57 31.80 -17.20
N HIS A 211 -10.35 30.84 -16.69
CA HIS A 211 -11.71 31.11 -16.22
C HIS A 211 -11.74 32.05 -15.00
N PHE A 212 -10.83 31.84 -14.03
CA PHE A 212 -10.67 32.75 -12.89
C PHE A 212 -10.34 34.16 -13.37
N ALA A 213 -9.37 34.30 -14.28
CA ALA A 213 -8.95 35.60 -14.81
C ALA A 213 -10.07 36.31 -15.58
N ALA A 214 -10.89 35.57 -16.32
CA ALA A 214 -12.05 36.11 -17.02
C ALA A 214 -13.09 36.67 -16.04
N LEU A 215 -13.52 35.86 -15.06
CA LEU A 215 -14.50 36.28 -14.06
C LEU A 215 -13.97 37.41 -13.17
N ALA A 216 -12.69 37.39 -12.79
CA ALA A 216 -12.09 38.46 -12.01
C ALA A 216 -12.10 39.81 -12.76
N ARG A 217 -11.90 39.81 -14.09
CA ARG A 217 -12.02 41.02 -14.91
C ARG A 217 -13.45 41.56 -14.98
N GLU A 218 -14.43 40.66 -15.06
CA GLU A 218 -15.86 41.01 -15.09
C GLU A 218 -16.31 41.58 -13.75
N VAL A 219 -16.09 40.83 -12.66
CA VAL A 219 -16.48 41.22 -11.29
C VAL A 219 -15.73 42.47 -10.84
N GLY A 220 -14.46 42.64 -11.25
CA GLY A 220 -13.67 43.84 -10.94
C GLY A 220 -14.23 45.15 -11.50
N GLN A 221 -15.16 45.08 -12.47
CA GLN A 221 -15.85 46.25 -13.02
C GLN A 221 -17.24 46.45 -12.38
N SER A 222 -17.71 45.50 -11.57
CA SER A 222 -19.03 45.51 -10.97
C SER A 222 -19.07 46.27 -9.65
N LYS A 223 -20.18 46.99 -9.44
CA LYS A 223 -20.55 47.58 -8.15
C LYS A 223 -21.58 46.74 -7.38
N GLU A 224 -22.04 45.64 -7.97
CA GLU A 224 -23.04 44.77 -7.36
C GLU A 224 -22.36 43.79 -6.40
N GLU A 225 -22.67 43.90 -5.11
CA GLU A 225 -22.09 43.04 -4.07
C GLU A 225 -22.37 41.55 -4.32
N GLY A 226 -23.54 41.21 -4.87
CA GLY A 226 -23.93 39.82 -5.17
C GLY A 226 -22.94 39.11 -6.10
N GLN A 227 -22.41 39.82 -7.10
CA GLN A 227 -21.43 39.26 -8.04
C GLN A 227 -20.07 38.98 -7.38
N TRP A 228 -19.68 39.82 -6.41
CA TRP A 228 -18.51 39.55 -5.57
C TRP A 228 -18.72 38.35 -4.65
N PHE A 229 -19.91 38.20 -4.06
CA PHE A 229 -20.22 37.04 -3.23
C PHE A 229 -20.19 35.74 -4.03
N ASP A 230 -20.73 35.71 -5.25
CA ASP A 230 -20.70 34.51 -6.08
C ASP A 230 -19.28 34.18 -6.55
N PHE A 231 -18.45 35.20 -6.82
CA PHE A 231 -17.02 35.02 -7.07
C PHE A 231 -16.30 34.37 -5.88
N PHE A 232 -16.50 34.89 -4.66
CA PHE A 232 -15.88 34.32 -3.46
C PHE A 232 -16.43 32.94 -3.10
N LYS A 233 -17.71 32.65 -3.38
CA LYS A 233 -18.25 31.29 -3.26
C LYS A 233 -17.58 30.31 -4.21
N GLN A 234 -17.18 30.74 -5.41
CA GLN A 234 -16.57 29.86 -6.40
C GLN A 234 -15.06 29.66 -6.21
N TYR A 235 -14.34 30.73 -5.85
CA TYR A 235 -12.87 30.75 -5.79
C TYR A 235 -12.29 30.94 -4.38
N GLY A 236 -13.13 31.23 -3.40
CA GLY A 236 -12.68 31.50 -2.04
C GLY A 236 -12.10 32.91 -1.87
N THR A 237 -11.51 33.12 -0.71
CA THR A 237 -10.94 34.40 -0.25
C THR A 237 -9.42 34.44 -0.34
N HIS A 238 -8.80 33.26 -0.36
CA HIS A 238 -7.37 33.02 -0.39
C HIS A 238 -7.06 31.96 -1.45
N PHE A 239 -5.79 31.65 -1.67
CA PHE A 239 -5.37 30.48 -2.43
C PHE A 239 -4.18 29.81 -1.71
N ILE A 240 -3.96 28.54 -1.99
CA ILE A 240 -2.92 27.74 -1.35
C ILE A 240 -1.58 28.02 -2.02
N SER A 241 -0.70 28.78 -1.36
CA SER A 241 0.64 29.11 -1.85
C SER A 241 1.71 28.06 -1.51
N LYS A 242 1.45 27.25 -0.47
CA LYS A 242 2.28 26.13 -0.01
C LYS A 242 1.37 25.07 0.62
N VAL A 243 1.65 23.80 0.35
CA VAL A 243 0.89 22.66 0.89
C VAL A 243 1.82 21.54 1.34
N HIS A 244 1.51 20.98 2.51
CA HIS A 244 2.10 19.76 3.04
C HIS A 244 1.13 18.60 2.78
N LEU A 245 1.57 17.60 2.03
CA LEU A 245 0.75 16.51 1.51
C LEU A 245 1.08 15.21 2.23
N GLY A 246 0.04 14.46 2.60
CA GLY A 246 0.19 13.21 3.32
C GLY A 246 -1.10 12.75 3.98
N GLY A 247 -0.99 12.17 5.17
CA GLY A 247 -2.11 11.81 6.02
C GLY A 247 -2.11 12.57 7.33
N LYS A 248 -3.30 12.82 7.87
CA LYS A 248 -3.53 13.40 9.19
C LYS A 248 -4.57 12.56 9.92
N MET A 249 -4.30 12.26 11.18
CA MET A 249 -5.19 11.52 12.05
C MET A 249 -5.51 12.37 13.27
N ILE A 250 -6.80 12.57 13.54
CA ILE A 250 -7.29 13.36 14.65
C ILE A 250 -8.10 12.43 15.55
N PHE A 251 -7.70 12.33 16.82
CA PHE A 251 -8.52 11.72 17.86
C PHE A 251 -9.13 12.85 18.69
N GLU A 252 -10.45 12.86 18.79
CA GLU A 252 -11.19 13.77 19.64
C GLU A 252 -11.86 12.99 20.77
N VAL A 253 -11.76 13.50 22.00
CA VAL A 253 -12.49 13.01 23.16
C VAL A 253 -13.23 14.18 23.79
N THR A 254 -14.55 14.15 23.78
CA THR A 254 -15.39 15.16 24.43
C THR A 254 -15.91 14.61 25.75
N ILE A 255 -15.58 15.25 26.87
CA ILE A 255 -15.93 14.81 28.21
C ILE A 255 -16.92 15.79 28.83
N ASP A 256 -18.01 15.27 29.38
CA ASP A 256 -18.98 16.12 30.09
C ASP A 256 -18.38 16.74 31.36
N ARG A 257 -18.88 17.92 31.73
CA ARG A 257 -18.38 18.70 32.87
C ARG A 257 -18.28 17.92 34.18
N SER A 258 -19.30 17.12 34.51
CA SER A 258 -19.36 16.40 35.79
C SER A 258 -18.32 15.28 35.86
N SER A 259 -18.10 14.58 34.76
CA SER A 259 -17.04 13.57 34.67
C SER A 259 -15.65 14.21 34.75
N LEU A 260 -15.47 15.36 34.09
CA LEU A 260 -14.23 16.09 34.10
C LEU A 260 -13.86 16.63 35.49
N GLU A 261 -14.83 17.23 36.21
CA GLU A 261 -14.66 17.68 37.59
C GLU A 261 -14.28 16.50 38.51
N SER A 262 -14.89 15.32 38.33
CA SER A 262 -14.53 14.09 39.04
C SER A 262 -13.08 13.65 38.75
N MET A 263 -12.67 13.65 37.48
CA MET A 263 -11.30 13.28 37.09
C MET A 263 -10.26 14.26 37.67
N ARG A 264 -10.50 15.57 37.56
CA ARG A 264 -9.62 16.61 38.12
C ARG A 264 -9.55 16.52 39.66
N SER A 265 -10.65 16.24 40.34
CA SER A 265 -10.68 16.05 41.81
C SER A 265 -9.90 14.83 42.30
N SER A 266 -9.72 13.84 41.42
CA SER A 266 -8.90 12.65 41.67
C SER A 266 -7.41 12.87 41.35
N ASN A 267 -6.98 14.11 41.09
CA ASN A 267 -5.62 14.50 40.73
C ASN A 267 -5.09 13.79 39.46
N LEU A 268 -6.00 13.48 38.54
CA LEU A 268 -5.66 12.88 37.24
C LEU A 268 -5.48 13.98 36.19
N ASP A 269 -4.33 13.99 35.51
CA ASP A 269 -4.14 14.79 34.30
C ASP A 269 -4.91 14.14 33.14
N VAL A 270 -6.00 14.78 32.73
CA VAL A 270 -6.92 14.28 31.69
C VAL A 270 -6.21 14.18 30.34
N SER A 271 -5.36 15.14 29.98
CA SER A 271 -4.61 15.14 28.73
C SER A 271 -3.59 14.00 28.70
N ALA A 272 -2.90 13.76 29.81
CA ALA A 272 -1.99 12.62 29.95
C ALA A 272 -2.74 11.28 29.92
N ALA A 273 -3.94 11.20 30.52
CA ALA A 273 -4.77 10.01 30.52
C ALA A 273 -5.27 9.63 29.10
N ILE A 274 -5.66 10.63 28.32
CA ILE A 274 -6.05 10.46 26.91
C ILE A 274 -4.83 10.05 26.08
N ALA A 275 -3.69 10.73 26.25
CA ALA A 275 -2.44 10.34 25.60
C ALA A 275 -2.00 8.92 25.95
N ALA A 276 -2.18 8.48 27.19
CA ALA A 276 -1.88 7.11 27.61
C ALA A 276 -2.83 6.08 26.98
N SER A 277 -4.06 6.48 26.70
CA SER A 277 -5.10 5.62 26.13
C SER A 277 -4.99 5.49 24.61
N PHE A 278 -4.61 6.56 23.90
CA PHE A 278 -4.64 6.63 22.43
C PHE A 278 -3.30 6.96 21.77
N GLY A 279 -2.29 7.36 22.54
CA GLY A 279 -0.97 7.70 22.02
C GLY A 279 -0.07 6.50 21.69
N PRO A 280 1.12 6.76 21.13
CA PRO A 280 2.10 5.74 20.78
C PRO A 280 2.54 4.98 22.03
N GLY A 281 2.14 3.71 22.15
CA GLY A 281 2.43 2.86 23.30
C GLY A 281 1.20 2.35 24.07
N SER A 282 -0.02 2.71 23.69
CA SER A 282 -1.29 2.23 24.28
C SER A 282 -1.48 0.70 24.23
N GLY A 283 -0.67 0.00 23.44
CA GLY A 283 -0.55 -1.47 23.36
C GLY A 283 0.88 -2.01 23.52
N SER A 284 1.85 -1.21 23.96
CA SER A 284 3.23 -1.68 24.19
C SER A 284 3.45 -2.04 25.66
N ALA A 285 4.07 -3.18 25.93
CA ALA A 285 4.35 -3.69 27.29
C ALA A 285 5.32 -2.82 28.12
N ASN A 286 5.91 -1.77 27.54
CA ASN A 286 6.94 -0.93 28.16
C ASN A 286 6.42 0.40 28.74
N VAL A 287 5.11 0.67 28.67
CA VAL A 287 4.49 1.84 29.31
C VAL A 287 4.06 1.47 30.72
N ASN A 288 4.16 2.41 31.68
CA ASN A 288 3.79 2.19 33.08
C ASN A 288 2.32 1.74 33.19
N ILE A 289 2.12 0.42 33.32
CA ILE A 289 0.82 -0.27 33.16
C ILE A 289 -0.21 0.27 34.16
N ALA A 290 0.22 0.61 35.39
CA ALA A 290 -0.66 1.15 36.42
C ALA A 290 -1.29 2.50 36.02
N MET A 291 -0.51 3.39 35.38
CA MET A 291 -0.99 4.70 34.95
C MET A 291 -1.91 4.60 33.73
N GLN A 292 -1.64 3.65 32.82
CA GLN A 292 -2.55 3.33 31.71
C GLN A 292 -3.87 2.74 32.19
N GLN A 293 -3.85 1.83 33.17
CA GLN A 293 -5.05 1.18 33.68
C GLN A 293 -5.98 2.19 34.39
N ALA A 294 -5.42 3.01 35.28
CA ALA A 294 -6.18 4.06 35.96
C ALA A 294 -6.77 5.09 34.97
N SER A 295 -6.03 5.42 33.91
CA SER A 295 -6.49 6.34 32.86
C SER A 295 -7.63 5.74 32.01
N LYS A 296 -7.51 4.47 31.60
CA LYS A 296 -8.57 3.75 30.87
C LYS A 296 -9.81 3.53 31.73
N ASP A 297 -9.63 3.24 33.03
CA ASP A 297 -10.72 3.08 33.97
C ASP A 297 -11.45 4.40 34.24
N ALA A 298 -10.71 5.51 34.34
CA ALA A 298 -11.31 6.84 34.49
C ALA A 298 -12.09 7.24 33.24
N LEU A 299 -11.53 7.01 32.04
CA LEU A 299 -12.20 7.32 30.78
C LEU A 299 -13.45 6.46 30.56
N SER A 300 -13.40 5.16 30.86
CA SER A 300 -14.54 4.26 30.70
C SER A 300 -15.69 4.53 31.69
N LYS A 301 -15.39 5.13 32.85
CA LYS A 301 -16.41 5.56 33.83
C LYS A 301 -16.95 6.97 33.56
N SER A 302 -16.28 7.75 32.72
CA SER A 302 -16.73 9.08 32.30
C SER A 302 -17.78 9.00 31.19
N LYS A 303 -18.64 10.02 31.06
CA LYS A 303 -19.45 10.18 29.83
C LYS A 303 -18.60 10.89 28.79
N ALA A 304 -17.70 10.13 28.17
CA ALA A 304 -16.84 10.60 27.10
C ALA A 304 -17.38 10.12 25.73
N GLU A 305 -17.45 11.04 24.78
CA GLU A 305 -17.66 10.73 23.36
C GLU A 305 -16.30 10.74 22.65
N THR A 306 -15.95 9.67 21.95
CA THR A 306 -14.69 9.56 21.21
C THR A 306 -14.95 9.54 19.71
N LYS A 307 -14.22 10.36 18.95
CA LYS A 307 -14.24 10.40 17.48
C LYS A 307 -12.84 10.26 16.92
N THR A 308 -12.72 9.65 15.75
CA THR A 308 -11.46 9.52 15.02
C THR A 308 -11.68 9.94 13.59
N PHE A 309 -10.92 10.92 13.15
CA PHE A 309 -10.89 11.41 11.78
C PHE A 309 -9.56 11.03 11.15
N VAL A 310 -9.62 10.54 9.91
CA VAL A 310 -8.43 10.25 9.11
C VAL A 310 -8.60 10.98 7.79
N LEU A 311 -7.70 11.93 7.54
CA LEU A 311 -7.69 12.83 6.40
C LEU A 311 -6.46 12.51 5.56
N GLY A 312 -6.65 12.23 4.27
CA GLY A 312 -5.58 11.77 3.41
C GLY A 312 -5.26 10.28 3.59
N GLY A 313 -4.83 9.66 2.47
CA GLY A 313 -4.82 8.20 2.32
C GLY A 313 -6.18 7.66 1.85
N LEU A 314 -6.19 6.41 1.41
CA LEU A 314 -7.46 5.70 1.18
C LEU A 314 -8.11 5.47 2.56
N PRO A 315 -9.42 5.77 2.73
CA PRO A 315 -10.07 5.68 4.04
C PRO A 315 -9.81 4.29 4.64
N PRO A 316 -9.45 4.21 5.94
CA PRO A 316 -9.29 2.92 6.59
C PRO A 316 -10.64 2.22 6.54
N THR A 317 -10.78 1.25 5.65
CA THR A 317 -11.89 0.31 5.74
C THR A 317 -11.65 -0.49 7.01
N THR A 318 -12.35 -0.12 8.08
CA THR A 318 -12.56 -1.01 9.21
C THR A 318 -12.94 -2.36 8.63
N ALA A 319 -12.05 -3.34 8.82
CA ALA A 319 -12.23 -4.73 8.42
C ALA A 319 -13.35 -5.35 9.27
N GLY A 320 -14.57 -4.95 8.97
CA GLY A 320 -15.81 -5.57 9.41
C GLY A 320 -16.39 -6.33 8.23
N ASN A 321 -15.89 -7.53 7.99
CA ASN A 321 -16.58 -8.60 7.26
C ASN A 321 -17.22 -8.23 5.89
N LYS A 322 -16.56 -7.41 5.07
CA LYS A 322 -17.05 -7.12 3.72
C LYS A 322 -15.89 -7.12 2.74
N ASP A 323 -15.97 -8.07 1.82
CA ASP A 323 -15.56 -8.01 0.41
C ASP A 323 -14.71 -6.78 0.01
N LEU A 324 -13.51 -7.02 -0.51
CA LEU A 324 -12.67 -5.97 -1.09
C LEU A 324 -13.02 -5.81 -2.58
N ALA A 325 -13.69 -4.72 -2.94
CA ALA A 325 -14.06 -4.43 -4.33
C ALA A 325 -12.85 -4.01 -5.20
N SER A 326 -12.97 -4.18 -6.52
CA SER A 326 -12.00 -3.65 -7.49
C SER A 326 -11.68 -2.16 -7.25
N GLY A 327 -10.41 -1.81 -7.41
CA GLY A 327 -9.86 -0.48 -7.14
C GLY A 327 -9.62 -0.19 -5.66
N LYS A 328 -9.94 -1.13 -4.75
CA LYS A 328 -9.72 -0.97 -3.31
C LYS A 328 -8.47 -1.69 -2.83
N THR A 329 -7.97 -1.22 -1.68
CA THR A 329 -6.79 -1.76 -1.00
C THR A 329 -7.11 -2.14 0.43
N LEU A 330 -6.53 -3.23 0.90
CA LEU A 330 -6.43 -3.57 2.31
C LEU A 330 -5.01 -3.27 2.77
N ALA A 331 -4.87 -2.34 3.71
CA ALA A 331 -3.61 -1.97 4.33
C ALA A 331 -3.80 -1.83 5.83
N ARG A 332 -2.72 -2.06 6.60
CA ARG A 332 -2.71 -1.85 8.04
C ARG A 332 -1.75 -0.72 8.37
N ALA A 333 -2.14 0.19 9.27
CA ALA A 333 -1.27 1.27 9.73
C ALA A 333 0.03 0.70 10.31
N GLY A 334 1.18 1.10 9.75
CA GLY A 334 2.49 0.58 10.13
C GLY A 334 2.84 -0.83 9.59
N GLY A 335 1.93 -1.46 8.83
CA GLY A 335 2.16 -2.76 8.21
C GLY A 335 3.17 -2.71 7.05
N LYS A 336 3.85 -3.82 6.79
CA LYS A 336 4.87 -3.92 5.73
C LYS A 336 4.33 -4.30 4.34
N GLY A 337 3.03 -4.56 4.23
CA GLY A 337 2.39 -4.99 2.98
C GLY A 337 1.07 -4.26 2.75
N VAL A 338 0.69 -4.13 1.48
CA VAL A 338 -0.59 -3.59 1.01
C VAL A 338 -1.18 -4.57 0.02
N VAL A 339 -2.38 -5.06 0.29
CA VAL A 339 -3.13 -5.91 -0.64
C VAL A 339 -4.00 -5.01 -1.51
N ARG A 340 -3.98 -5.18 -2.83
CA ARG A 340 -4.78 -4.39 -3.77
C ARG A 340 -5.50 -5.33 -4.73
N LEU A 341 -6.78 -5.08 -4.92
CA LEU A 341 -7.52 -5.61 -6.06
C LEU A 341 -7.63 -4.49 -7.10
N SER A 342 -7.00 -4.65 -8.25
CA SER A 342 -7.02 -3.67 -9.32
C SER A 342 -8.39 -3.61 -10.01
N GLU A 343 -8.61 -2.56 -10.82
CA GLU A 343 -9.86 -2.38 -11.56
C GLU A 343 -10.07 -3.45 -12.63
N ASP A 344 -8.98 -3.97 -13.20
CA ASP A 344 -8.98 -5.09 -14.15
C ASP A 344 -9.07 -6.47 -13.46
N GLY A 345 -9.22 -6.51 -12.13
CA GLY A 345 -9.51 -7.73 -11.38
C GLY A 345 -8.30 -8.58 -10.99
N TYR A 346 -7.10 -7.99 -10.96
CA TYR A 346 -5.89 -8.63 -10.44
C TYR A 346 -5.67 -8.32 -8.97
N LEU A 347 -5.46 -9.35 -8.17
CA LEU A 347 -5.00 -9.22 -6.79
C LEU A 347 -3.47 -9.21 -6.72
N TRP A 348 -2.89 -8.24 -6.04
CA TRP A 348 -1.47 -8.23 -5.72
C TRP A 348 -1.19 -7.68 -4.33
N ILE A 349 0.00 -7.99 -3.85
CA ILE A 349 0.55 -7.51 -2.59
C ILE A 349 1.81 -6.72 -2.92
N GLU A 350 1.90 -5.51 -2.41
CA GLU A 350 3.03 -4.61 -2.58
C GLU A 350 3.63 -4.25 -1.23
N ASP A 351 4.89 -3.82 -1.21
CA ASP A 351 5.46 -3.16 -0.03
C ASP A 351 5.00 -1.70 0.06
N LYS A 352 5.42 -1.02 1.13
CA LYS A 352 5.10 0.41 1.35
C LYS A 352 5.68 1.37 0.30
N PHE A 353 6.54 0.89 -0.59
CA PHE A 353 7.17 1.65 -1.67
C PHE A 353 6.58 1.31 -3.05
N GLY A 354 5.56 0.43 -3.11
CA GLY A 354 4.91 0.00 -4.34
C GLY A 354 5.63 -1.14 -5.08
N ASN A 355 6.61 -1.80 -4.46
CA ASN A 355 7.24 -2.96 -5.08
C ASN A 355 6.34 -4.19 -4.96
N GLN A 356 6.05 -4.85 -6.07
CA GLN A 356 5.22 -6.05 -6.10
C GLN A 356 5.91 -7.22 -5.38
N LEU A 357 5.34 -7.64 -4.24
CA LEU A 357 5.80 -8.78 -3.45
C LEU A 357 5.15 -10.08 -3.89
N TRP A 358 3.86 -10.03 -4.23
CA TRP A 358 3.07 -11.18 -4.67
C TRP A 358 2.00 -10.74 -5.66
N ARG A 359 1.62 -11.60 -6.60
CA ARG A 359 0.48 -11.35 -7.50
C ARG A 359 -0.27 -12.63 -7.79
N MET A 360 -1.59 -12.53 -7.91
CA MET A 360 -2.41 -13.62 -8.44
C MET A 360 -1.97 -13.98 -9.85
N LEU A 361 -2.21 -15.22 -10.24
CA LEU A 361 -1.98 -15.66 -11.61
C LEU A 361 -3.34 -16.12 -12.16
N GLY A 362 -3.80 -15.46 -13.21
CA GLY A 362 -5.18 -15.60 -13.70
C GLY A 362 -5.52 -14.62 -14.82
N LYS A 363 -6.78 -14.62 -15.24
CA LYS A 363 -7.32 -13.67 -16.22
C LYS A 363 -7.87 -12.43 -15.53
N ALA A 364 -7.73 -11.29 -16.19
CA ALA A 364 -8.43 -10.06 -15.83
C ALA A 364 -9.93 -10.34 -15.70
N ASN A 365 -10.56 -9.80 -14.67
CA ASN A 365 -11.99 -9.86 -14.44
C ASN A 365 -12.46 -8.49 -13.94
N PRO A 366 -12.62 -7.50 -14.85
CA PRO A 366 -12.97 -6.15 -14.45
C PRO A 366 -14.25 -6.10 -13.63
N GLY A 367 -14.24 -5.34 -12.54
CA GLY A 367 -15.35 -5.29 -11.59
C GLY A 367 -15.44 -6.50 -10.64
N ALA A 368 -14.39 -7.31 -10.56
CA ALA A 368 -14.32 -8.40 -9.59
C ALA A 368 -14.21 -7.89 -8.15
N VAL A 369 -14.50 -8.80 -7.23
CA VAL A 369 -14.51 -8.57 -5.79
C VAL A 369 -13.79 -9.72 -5.12
N LEU A 370 -12.90 -9.41 -4.19
CA LEU A 370 -12.24 -10.40 -3.34
C LEU A 370 -13.15 -10.70 -2.15
N LYS A 371 -13.62 -11.95 -2.05
CA LYS A 371 -14.58 -12.40 -1.05
C LYS A 371 -14.03 -13.54 -0.22
N TYR A 372 -14.34 -13.56 1.07
CA TYR A 372 -14.13 -14.73 1.92
C TYR A 372 -15.47 -15.42 2.16
N ASP A 373 -15.64 -16.60 1.57
CA ASP A 373 -16.92 -17.29 1.59
C ASP A 373 -17.16 -18.11 2.88
N LYS A 374 -18.40 -18.58 3.05
CA LYS A 374 -18.80 -19.38 4.22
C LYS A 374 -18.18 -20.77 4.26
N THR A 375 -17.57 -21.22 3.16
CA THR A 375 -16.85 -22.50 3.10
C THR A 375 -15.42 -22.37 3.58
N GLY A 376 -14.91 -21.13 3.74
CA GLY A 376 -13.55 -20.84 4.17
C GLY A 376 -12.59 -20.60 2.99
N ASN A 377 -13.10 -20.38 1.78
CA ASN A 377 -12.29 -19.98 0.63
C ASN A 377 -12.21 -18.46 0.50
N LEU A 378 -11.01 -17.94 0.26
CA LEU A 378 -10.82 -16.59 -0.23
C LEU A 378 -10.77 -16.65 -1.75
N LEU A 379 -11.68 -15.95 -2.43
CA LEU A 379 -11.87 -16.05 -3.87
C LEU A 379 -12.05 -14.68 -4.53
N ILE A 380 -11.73 -14.59 -5.82
CA ILE A 380 -11.99 -13.42 -6.65
C ILE A 380 -13.15 -13.77 -7.57
N GLU A 381 -14.28 -13.09 -7.37
CA GLU A 381 -15.50 -13.30 -8.14
C GLU A 381 -15.88 -12.01 -8.87
N GLY A 382 -16.11 -12.11 -10.17
CA GLY A 382 -16.59 -11.00 -10.99
C GLY A 382 -17.68 -11.45 -11.96
N PRO A 383 -18.08 -10.58 -12.91
CA PRO A 383 -19.14 -10.89 -13.86
C PRO A 383 -18.88 -12.15 -14.69
N ASN A 384 -17.61 -12.50 -14.93
CA ASN A 384 -17.20 -13.68 -15.68
C ASN A 384 -17.00 -14.93 -14.81
N GLY A 385 -17.48 -14.92 -13.56
CA GLY A 385 -17.33 -15.99 -12.59
C GLY A 385 -16.08 -15.86 -11.71
N ILE A 386 -15.73 -16.95 -11.04
CA ILE A 386 -14.56 -17.04 -10.14
C ILE A 386 -13.29 -17.20 -10.98
N THR A 387 -12.30 -16.33 -10.78
CA THR A 387 -11.02 -16.39 -11.52
C THR A 387 -9.83 -16.83 -10.69
N TRP A 388 -9.96 -16.84 -9.37
CA TRP A 388 -8.91 -17.25 -8.45
C TRP A 388 -9.50 -17.63 -7.08
N GLN A 389 -8.87 -18.56 -6.36
CA GLN A 389 -9.21 -18.87 -4.97
C GLN A 389 -8.03 -19.52 -4.21
N THR A 390 -8.06 -19.44 -2.87
CA THR A 390 -7.04 -20.05 -1.99
C THR A 390 -7.20 -21.55 -1.78
N HIS A 391 -8.35 -22.13 -2.13
CA HIS A 391 -8.69 -23.53 -1.88
C HIS A 391 -8.55 -23.94 -0.40
N THR A 392 -8.87 -23.02 0.51
CA THR A 392 -8.84 -23.23 1.97
C THR A 392 -10.18 -23.70 2.53
N GLY A 393 -11.09 -24.15 1.67
CA GLY A 393 -12.42 -24.59 2.06
C GLY A 393 -12.41 -25.76 3.05
N PHE A 394 -13.48 -25.86 3.84
CA PHE A 394 -13.68 -26.86 4.90
C PHE A 394 -13.36 -28.30 4.46
N ASP A 395 -13.81 -28.69 3.27
CA ASP A 395 -13.60 -30.03 2.70
C ASP A 395 -12.14 -30.29 2.30
N THR A 396 -11.37 -29.23 2.05
CA THR A 396 -9.97 -29.30 1.60
C THR A 396 -8.99 -29.33 2.78
N CYS A 397 -9.35 -28.69 3.89
CA CYS A 397 -8.47 -28.48 5.04
C CYS A 397 -8.90 -29.20 6.33
N SER A 398 -9.17 -30.50 6.22
CA SER A 398 -9.37 -31.41 7.36
C SER A 398 -10.44 -30.95 8.36
N ASN A 399 -11.58 -30.43 7.89
CA ASN A 399 -12.70 -29.96 8.71
C ASN A 399 -12.36 -28.80 9.66
N ALA A 400 -11.32 -28.00 9.36
CA ALA A 400 -11.09 -26.76 10.10
C ALA A 400 -12.21 -25.75 9.79
N PRO A 401 -12.97 -25.26 10.78
CA PRO A 401 -14.04 -24.31 10.53
C PRO A 401 -13.50 -23.00 9.95
N PRO A 402 -14.26 -22.33 9.05
CA PRO A 402 -13.90 -21.02 8.51
C PRO A 402 -13.57 -20.04 9.64
N GLY A 403 -12.47 -19.31 9.48
CA GLY A 403 -12.00 -18.38 10.50
C GLY A 403 -11.96 -16.97 9.98
N LYS A 404 -10.77 -16.54 9.55
CA LYS A 404 -10.55 -15.17 9.10
C LYS A 404 -9.44 -15.08 8.07
N VAL A 405 -9.54 -14.03 7.25
CA VAL A 405 -8.48 -13.57 6.38
C VAL A 405 -7.86 -12.33 7.02
N GLU A 406 -6.53 -12.26 7.06
CA GLU A 406 -5.83 -11.21 7.78
C GLU A 406 -4.56 -10.78 7.04
N LEU A 407 -4.34 -9.47 6.94
CA LEU A 407 -3.04 -8.91 6.59
C LEU A 407 -2.29 -8.61 7.89
N LEU A 408 -1.21 -9.34 8.13
CA LEU A 408 -0.39 -9.22 9.34
C LEU A 408 0.55 -8.00 9.27
N ASP A 409 0.98 -7.50 10.42
CA ASP A 409 1.89 -6.33 10.50
C ASP A 409 3.23 -6.58 9.79
N ASN A 410 3.66 -7.83 9.74
CA ASN A 410 4.87 -8.23 9.04
C ASN A 410 4.71 -8.21 7.50
N GLY A 411 3.54 -7.85 6.98
CA GLY A 411 3.24 -7.76 5.55
C GLY A 411 2.75 -9.06 4.92
N ASP A 412 2.54 -10.13 5.70
CA ASP A 412 2.01 -11.37 5.17
C ASP A 412 0.49 -11.38 5.11
N PHE A 413 -0.06 -11.83 3.99
CA PHE A 413 -1.49 -12.01 3.81
C PHE A 413 -1.85 -13.49 4.00
N VAL A 414 -2.76 -13.78 4.94
CA VAL A 414 -2.98 -15.13 5.43
C VAL A 414 -4.46 -15.48 5.57
N VAL A 415 -4.77 -16.78 5.44
CA VAL A 415 -6.04 -17.37 5.86
C VAL A 415 -5.80 -18.21 7.11
N LYS A 416 -6.62 -18.01 8.14
CA LYS A 416 -6.58 -18.77 9.39
C LYS A 416 -7.93 -19.45 9.65
N SER A 417 -7.89 -20.60 10.31
CA SER A 417 -9.10 -21.28 10.80
C SER A 417 -9.76 -20.49 11.93
N GLY A 418 -10.99 -20.87 12.32
CA GLY A 418 -11.69 -20.28 13.47
C GLY A 418 -10.91 -20.39 14.79
N GLU A 419 -10.03 -21.39 14.91
CA GLU A 419 -9.15 -21.59 16.05
C GLU A 419 -7.81 -20.83 15.96
N GLY A 420 -7.57 -20.13 14.84
CA GLY A 420 -6.37 -19.32 14.62
C GLY A 420 -5.21 -20.05 13.93
N THR A 421 -5.39 -21.32 13.56
CA THR A 421 -4.38 -22.12 12.83
C THR A 421 -4.15 -21.54 11.44
N LEU A 422 -2.89 -21.36 11.03
CA LEU A 422 -2.52 -20.85 9.72
C LEU A 422 -2.81 -21.91 8.64
N MET A 423 -3.69 -21.60 7.69
CA MET A 423 -4.12 -22.51 6.62
C MET A 423 -3.46 -22.18 5.28
N TRP A 424 -3.27 -20.88 5.00
CA TRP A 424 -2.65 -20.39 3.77
C TRP A 424 -1.88 -19.09 4.02
N SER A 425 -0.80 -18.88 3.29
CA SER A 425 0.02 -17.66 3.34
C SER A 425 0.48 -17.26 1.94
N ALA A 426 0.49 -15.95 1.65
CA ALA A 426 1.04 -15.42 0.41
C ALA A 426 2.59 -15.55 0.33
N GLY A 427 3.26 -15.83 1.46
CA GLY A 427 4.72 -15.95 1.52
C GLY A 427 5.45 -14.61 1.55
N THR A 428 4.77 -13.55 1.99
CA THR A 428 5.26 -12.15 1.95
C THR A 428 5.77 -11.64 3.31
N ALA A 429 5.87 -12.53 4.30
CA ALA A 429 6.30 -12.22 5.65
C ALA A 429 7.67 -11.51 5.71
N GLY A 430 7.66 -10.37 6.39
CA GLY A 430 8.79 -9.46 6.52
C GLY A 430 8.82 -8.34 5.48
N GLY A 431 7.80 -8.23 4.61
CA GLY A 431 7.81 -7.35 3.45
C GLY A 431 8.72 -7.86 2.32
N ARG A 432 8.90 -9.19 2.25
CA ARG A 432 9.75 -9.83 1.25
C ARG A 432 8.91 -10.27 0.06
N LYS A 433 9.53 -10.26 -1.12
CA LYS A 433 8.94 -10.85 -2.31
C LYS A 433 8.71 -12.33 -2.06
N ALA A 434 7.50 -12.81 -2.36
CA ALA A 434 7.20 -14.22 -2.24
C ALA A 434 8.03 -15.03 -3.23
N ASP A 435 8.50 -16.19 -2.80
CA ASP A 435 9.25 -17.11 -3.65
C ASP A 435 8.45 -17.49 -4.89
N ASP A 436 9.12 -17.84 -5.99
CA ASP A 436 8.47 -18.14 -7.27
C ASP A 436 7.39 -19.23 -7.16
N HIS A 437 7.55 -20.19 -6.25
CA HIS A 437 6.58 -21.26 -6.00
C HIS A 437 5.34 -20.81 -5.21
N ALA A 438 5.42 -19.67 -4.51
CA ALA A 438 4.33 -19.07 -3.76
C ALA A 438 3.56 -18.03 -4.60
N GLN A 439 4.14 -17.53 -5.70
CA GLN A 439 3.47 -16.59 -6.60
C GLN A 439 2.19 -17.21 -7.19
N GLY A 440 1.09 -16.44 -7.16
CA GLY A 440 -0.20 -16.85 -7.69
C GLY A 440 -0.98 -17.80 -6.78
N SER A 441 -0.38 -18.86 -6.26
CA SER A 441 -1.09 -19.89 -5.48
C SER A 441 -0.94 -19.73 -3.96
N GLY A 442 0.06 -18.98 -3.50
CA GLY A 442 0.48 -18.95 -2.10
C GLY A 442 1.02 -20.31 -1.62
N VAL A 443 1.18 -20.43 -0.30
CA VAL A 443 1.71 -21.59 0.40
C VAL A 443 0.65 -22.11 1.36
N MET A 444 0.19 -23.34 1.13
CA MET A 444 -0.68 -24.06 2.06
C MET A 444 0.09 -24.48 3.31
N ARG A 445 -0.58 -24.43 4.46
CA ARG A 445 -0.02 -24.72 5.78
C ARG A 445 -0.85 -25.81 6.48
N ASP A 446 -0.56 -26.06 7.75
CA ASP A 446 -0.96 -27.28 8.48
C ASP A 446 -2.44 -27.66 8.31
N GLY A 447 -2.67 -28.95 8.04
CA GLY A 447 -4.02 -29.53 7.91
C GLY A 447 -4.68 -29.37 6.54
N CYS A 448 -4.12 -28.58 5.63
CA CYS A 448 -4.61 -28.43 4.27
C CYS A 448 -3.95 -29.41 3.28
N LYS A 449 -4.77 -30.17 2.54
CA LYS A 449 -4.28 -30.92 1.38
C LYS A 449 -4.20 -29.97 0.19
N PRO A 450 -3.04 -29.78 -0.47
CA PRO A 450 -2.92 -28.83 -1.56
C PRO A 450 -3.76 -29.29 -2.77
N GLN A 451 -4.95 -28.68 -2.92
CA GLN A 451 -5.74 -28.72 -4.14
C GLN A 451 -5.23 -27.54 -4.99
N HIS A 452 -4.38 -27.81 -5.99
CA HIS A 452 -3.91 -26.74 -6.86
C HIS A 452 -5.00 -26.32 -7.84
N SER A 453 -4.85 -25.09 -8.34
CA SER A 453 -5.56 -24.54 -9.50
C SER A 453 -5.65 -25.57 -10.64
N ASP A 454 -6.70 -25.47 -11.45
CA ASP A 454 -6.82 -26.18 -12.73
C ASP A 454 -5.81 -25.67 -13.78
N ILE A 455 -5.07 -24.59 -13.50
CA ILE A 455 -4.17 -23.94 -14.45
C ILE A 455 -2.71 -23.98 -13.96
N LEU A 456 -1.79 -24.27 -14.88
CA LEU A 456 -0.34 -24.16 -14.73
C LEU A 456 0.20 -23.09 -15.69
N PHE A 457 0.73 -22.00 -15.15
CA PHE A 457 1.33 -20.91 -15.93
C PHE A 457 2.82 -21.16 -16.23
N PRO A 458 3.39 -20.51 -17.28
CA PRO A 458 4.81 -20.62 -17.58
C PRO A 458 5.71 -20.25 -16.40
N GLY A 459 6.62 -21.14 -16.03
CA GLY A 459 7.55 -20.99 -14.90
C GLY A 459 7.01 -21.48 -13.55
N GLN A 460 5.71 -21.77 -13.42
CA GLN A 460 5.17 -22.39 -12.21
C GLN A 460 5.59 -23.86 -12.10
N ARG A 461 5.66 -24.37 -10.86
CA ARG A 461 6.10 -25.74 -10.56
C ARG A 461 4.99 -26.50 -9.83
N LEU A 462 4.53 -27.60 -10.41
CA LEU A 462 3.70 -28.60 -9.74
C LEU A 462 4.61 -29.71 -9.21
N TRP A 463 4.82 -29.75 -7.89
CA TRP A 463 5.74 -30.70 -7.25
C TRP A 463 5.17 -32.11 -7.12
N SER A 464 6.06 -33.10 -6.95
CA SER A 464 5.67 -34.47 -6.60
C SER A 464 4.81 -34.50 -5.35
N GLY A 465 3.69 -35.22 -5.39
CA GLY A 465 2.66 -35.26 -4.35
C GLY A 465 1.51 -34.28 -4.60
N HIS A 466 1.64 -33.34 -5.54
CA HIS A 466 0.62 -32.33 -5.84
C HIS A 466 -0.27 -32.70 -7.03
N SER A 467 -1.45 -32.09 -7.10
CA SER A 467 -2.40 -32.27 -8.20
C SER A 467 -3.07 -30.97 -8.64
N LEU A 468 -3.25 -30.77 -9.94
CA LEU A 468 -4.26 -29.83 -10.48
C LEU A 468 -5.63 -30.52 -10.45
N VAL A 469 -6.70 -29.77 -10.18
CA VAL A 469 -8.06 -30.34 -10.09
C VAL A 469 -9.09 -29.45 -10.79
N ALA A 470 -9.96 -30.05 -11.60
CA ALA A 470 -11.09 -29.40 -12.24
C ALA A 470 -12.32 -30.31 -12.17
N GLY A 471 -13.31 -29.99 -11.33
CA GLY A 471 -14.46 -30.86 -11.10
C GLY A 471 -14.05 -32.26 -10.61
N LEU A 472 -14.41 -33.30 -11.36
CA LEU A 472 -14.04 -34.70 -11.07
C LEU A 472 -12.72 -35.14 -11.76
N ALA A 473 -12.04 -34.21 -12.44
CA ALA A 473 -10.76 -34.44 -13.08
C ALA A 473 -9.60 -34.03 -12.16
N SER A 474 -8.51 -34.79 -12.20
CA SER A 474 -7.27 -34.45 -11.49
C SER A 474 -6.02 -34.83 -12.28
N LEU A 475 -5.03 -33.94 -12.31
CA LEU A 475 -3.70 -34.19 -12.87
C LEU A 475 -2.68 -34.22 -11.73
N HIS A 476 -2.22 -35.40 -11.35
CA HIS A 476 -1.36 -35.64 -10.20
C HIS A 476 0.08 -35.97 -10.62
N LEU A 477 1.07 -35.28 -10.05
CA LEU A 477 2.47 -35.67 -10.19
C LEU A 477 2.86 -36.57 -9.00
N ALA A 478 3.08 -37.87 -9.25
CA ALA A 478 3.49 -38.81 -8.22
C ALA A 478 4.96 -38.62 -7.79
N HIS A 479 5.31 -39.12 -6.60
CA HIS A 479 6.70 -39.19 -6.11
C HIS A 479 7.63 -40.05 -6.98
N THR A 480 7.09 -40.84 -7.90
CA THR A 480 7.85 -41.60 -8.90
C THR A 480 8.16 -40.82 -10.18
N GLY A 481 7.74 -39.54 -10.25
CA GLY A 481 7.83 -38.71 -11.45
C GLY A 481 6.71 -38.97 -12.46
N ARG A 482 5.81 -39.93 -12.18
CA ARG A 482 4.69 -40.24 -13.05
C ARG A 482 3.63 -39.14 -12.95
N LEU A 483 3.33 -38.50 -14.08
CA LEU A 483 2.23 -37.55 -14.21
C LEU A 483 0.98 -38.31 -14.64
N ILE A 484 -0.06 -38.27 -13.82
CA ILE A 484 -1.24 -39.13 -13.92
C ILE A 484 -2.48 -38.24 -14.02
N LEU A 485 -3.23 -38.38 -15.10
CA LEU A 485 -4.51 -37.73 -15.30
C LEU A 485 -5.63 -38.71 -15.01
N LYS A 486 -6.56 -38.30 -14.14
CA LYS A 486 -7.74 -39.07 -13.77
C LYS A 486 -9.01 -38.28 -14.03
N GLY A 487 -10.08 -38.97 -14.44
CA GLY A 487 -11.45 -38.46 -14.43
C GLY A 487 -12.34 -39.45 -13.70
N ASN A 488 -13.20 -39.00 -12.79
CA ASN A 488 -14.05 -39.87 -11.95
C ASN A 488 -13.26 -40.99 -11.25
N ASN A 489 -12.07 -40.66 -10.71
CA ASN A 489 -11.12 -41.59 -10.09
C ASN A 489 -10.53 -42.68 -11.01
N GLN A 490 -10.88 -42.73 -12.29
CA GLN A 490 -10.28 -43.62 -13.28
C GLN A 490 -9.06 -42.96 -13.92
N GLU A 491 -7.95 -43.68 -14.05
CA GLU A 491 -6.78 -43.21 -14.80
C GLU A 491 -7.10 -43.19 -16.30
N LEU A 492 -7.02 -42.00 -16.90
CA LEU A 492 -7.32 -41.77 -18.32
C LEU A 492 -6.04 -41.60 -19.14
N TRP A 493 -4.99 -41.03 -18.55
CA TRP A 493 -3.72 -40.78 -19.23
C TRP A 493 -2.56 -40.74 -18.22
N ASN A 494 -1.36 -41.11 -18.66
CA ASN A 494 -0.13 -40.88 -17.90
C ASN A 494 1.07 -40.76 -18.84
N ASN A 495 2.16 -40.18 -18.35
CA ASN A 495 3.38 -39.97 -19.13
C ASN A 495 4.34 -41.19 -19.22
N ASP A 496 3.91 -42.38 -18.76
CA ASP A 496 4.66 -43.64 -18.65
C ASP A 496 6.07 -43.54 -18.03
N LEU A 497 6.34 -42.48 -17.26
CA LEU A 497 7.61 -42.32 -16.59
C LEU A 497 7.70 -43.27 -15.38
N ARG A 498 8.71 -44.14 -15.39
CA ARG A 498 8.99 -45.12 -14.32
C ARG A 498 10.37 -44.87 -13.71
N LYS A 499 10.44 -43.93 -12.78
CA LYS A 499 11.66 -43.64 -12.00
C LYS A 499 11.49 -44.09 -10.55
N THR A 500 12.61 -44.16 -9.83
CA THR A 500 12.63 -44.36 -8.38
C THR A 500 11.97 -43.17 -7.67
N SER A 501 11.44 -43.42 -6.46
CA SER A 501 10.86 -42.36 -5.63
C SER A 501 11.85 -41.22 -5.42
N GLY A 502 11.41 -39.97 -5.62
CA GLY A 502 12.25 -38.78 -5.58
C GLY A 502 11.43 -37.50 -5.57
N LYS A 503 12.13 -36.35 -5.52
CA LYS A 503 11.50 -35.04 -5.65
C LYS A 503 11.53 -34.64 -7.12
N TYR A 504 10.34 -34.45 -7.69
CA TYR A 504 10.15 -34.03 -9.08
C TYR A 504 9.27 -32.80 -9.13
N TYR A 505 9.34 -32.04 -10.21
CA TYR A 505 8.36 -31.01 -10.49
C TYR A 505 8.05 -30.89 -11.98
N LEU A 506 6.78 -30.67 -12.28
CA LEU A 506 6.29 -30.34 -13.61
C LEU A 506 6.30 -28.81 -13.78
N THR A 507 6.77 -28.32 -14.92
CA THR A 507 6.69 -26.90 -15.29
C THR A 507 6.33 -26.72 -16.76
N LEU A 508 5.67 -25.61 -17.07
CA LEU A 508 5.47 -25.13 -18.43
C LEU A 508 6.54 -24.08 -18.75
N THR A 509 7.28 -24.23 -19.84
CA THR A 509 8.25 -23.21 -20.25
C THR A 509 7.55 -22.05 -20.97
N LYS A 510 8.22 -20.89 -21.04
CA LYS A 510 7.75 -19.76 -21.86
C LYS A 510 7.65 -20.10 -23.36
N LEU A 511 8.26 -21.20 -23.79
CA LEU A 511 8.26 -21.69 -25.17
C LEU A 511 7.24 -22.83 -25.41
N GLY A 512 6.33 -23.09 -24.48
CA GLY A 512 5.23 -24.04 -24.69
C GLY A 512 5.54 -25.49 -24.38
N GLN A 513 6.66 -25.76 -23.71
CA GLN A 513 7.08 -27.11 -23.38
C GLN A 513 6.67 -27.47 -21.95
N LEU A 514 6.01 -28.61 -21.78
CA LEU A 514 5.82 -29.25 -20.48
C LEU A 514 7.04 -30.12 -20.17
N GLN A 515 7.65 -29.86 -19.03
CA GLN A 515 8.86 -30.55 -18.57
C GLN A 515 8.65 -31.07 -17.17
N ILE A 516 9.08 -32.31 -16.92
CA ILE A 516 9.29 -32.78 -15.55
C ILE A 516 10.79 -32.79 -15.29
N LEU A 517 11.19 -32.15 -14.21
CA LEU A 517 12.57 -32.06 -13.77
C LEU A 517 12.74 -32.75 -12.40
N ASP A 518 13.93 -33.28 -12.15
CA ASP A 518 14.33 -33.78 -10.84
C ASP A 518 14.82 -32.65 -9.91
N ALA A 519 15.26 -33.01 -8.70
CA ALA A 519 15.75 -32.05 -7.71
C ALA A 519 17.02 -31.29 -8.12
N ASP A 520 17.77 -31.81 -9.10
CA ASP A 520 19.00 -31.21 -9.64
C ASP A 520 18.72 -30.42 -10.93
N ASP A 521 17.45 -30.08 -11.19
CA ASP A 521 16.97 -29.39 -12.39
C ASP A 521 17.31 -30.11 -13.70
N ARG A 522 17.42 -31.45 -13.67
CA ARG A 522 17.60 -32.25 -14.88
C ARG A 522 16.26 -32.67 -15.44
N ILE A 523 16.06 -32.45 -16.73
CA ILE A 523 14.84 -32.84 -17.42
C ILE A 523 14.76 -34.37 -17.50
N VAL A 524 13.72 -34.95 -16.91
CA VAL A 524 13.46 -36.39 -16.90
C VAL A 524 12.28 -36.79 -17.80
N TRP A 525 11.45 -35.84 -18.20
CA TRP A 525 10.39 -36.03 -19.19
C TRP A 525 10.06 -34.69 -19.90
N LEU A 526 9.67 -34.78 -21.17
CA LEU A 526 9.26 -33.69 -22.04
C LEU A 526 7.99 -34.11 -22.77
N ASN A 527 7.09 -33.17 -23.06
CA ASN A 527 6.02 -33.43 -24.01
C ASN A 527 6.56 -33.38 -25.45
N GLY A 528 7.06 -34.51 -25.98
CA GLY A 528 7.65 -34.62 -27.32
C GLY A 528 9.17 -34.44 -27.37
N ASP A 529 9.71 -34.08 -28.54
CA ASP A 529 11.16 -34.09 -28.83
C ASP A 529 11.94 -32.84 -28.40
N GLY A 530 11.26 -31.87 -27.78
CA GLY A 530 11.86 -30.60 -27.34
C GLY A 530 12.14 -29.58 -28.45
N ARG A 531 11.79 -29.85 -29.71
CA ARG A 531 11.93 -28.93 -30.86
C ARG A 531 10.61 -28.63 -31.55
N GLN A 532 9.60 -29.45 -31.31
CA GLN A 532 8.24 -29.27 -31.80
C GLN A 532 7.52 -28.13 -31.07
N CYS A 533 6.76 -27.33 -31.84
CA CYS A 533 5.75 -26.39 -31.33
C CYS A 533 6.26 -25.29 -30.38
N LEU A 534 7.45 -24.74 -30.64
CA LEU A 534 8.02 -23.63 -29.86
C LEU A 534 7.26 -22.32 -30.12
N THR A 535 6.28 -22.03 -29.28
CA THR A 535 5.52 -20.77 -29.29
C THR A 535 5.44 -20.18 -27.89
N LYS A 536 5.10 -18.89 -27.80
CA LYS A 536 4.96 -18.23 -26.50
C LYS A 536 3.74 -18.80 -25.79
N ALA A 537 3.97 -19.72 -24.85
CA ALA A 537 2.90 -20.29 -24.05
C ALA A 537 2.25 -19.22 -23.16
N ARG A 538 0.93 -19.31 -23.02
CA ARG A 538 0.15 -18.54 -22.06
C ARG A 538 -0.10 -19.33 -20.79
N LYS A 539 -0.55 -20.59 -20.92
CA LYS A 539 -0.97 -21.45 -19.81
C LYS A 539 -1.14 -22.91 -20.26
N ALA A 540 -1.16 -23.82 -19.31
CA ALA A 540 -1.75 -25.14 -19.43
C ALA A 540 -2.96 -25.24 -18.49
N GLN A 541 -4.07 -25.85 -18.90
CA GLN A 541 -5.30 -25.92 -18.13
C GLN A 541 -5.92 -27.31 -18.18
N LEU A 542 -6.35 -27.79 -17.02
CA LEU A 542 -7.17 -28.98 -16.82
C LEU A 542 -8.64 -28.59 -16.89
N PHE A 543 -9.42 -29.30 -17.69
CA PHE A 543 -10.86 -29.11 -17.82
C PHE A 543 -11.62 -30.20 -17.05
N GLY A 544 -12.88 -29.91 -16.70
CA GLY A 544 -13.73 -30.80 -15.92
C GLY A 544 -14.09 -32.12 -16.61
N ASP A 545 -13.93 -32.17 -17.93
CA ASP A 545 -14.02 -33.37 -18.77
C ASP A 545 -12.74 -34.23 -18.74
N ALA A 546 -11.79 -33.87 -17.89
CA ALA A 546 -10.49 -34.48 -17.76
C ALA A 546 -9.59 -34.36 -18.99
N ASN A 547 -9.71 -33.28 -19.78
CA ASN A 547 -8.71 -32.91 -20.79
C ASN A 547 -7.70 -31.89 -20.23
N PHE A 548 -6.40 -32.09 -20.43
CA PHE A 548 -5.36 -31.15 -20.03
C PHE A 548 -4.69 -30.55 -21.28
N ILE A 549 -4.77 -29.23 -21.43
CA ILE A 549 -4.48 -28.51 -22.68
C ILE A 549 -3.51 -27.36 -22.45
N VAL A 550 -2.47 -27.26 -23.29
CA VAL A 550 -1.56 -26.11 -23.36
C VAL A 550 -2.04 -25.15 -24.45
N TYR A 551 -2.07 -23.86 -24.11
CA TYR A 551 -2.45 -22.75 -24.98
C TYR A 551 -1.30 -21.76 -25.18
N ASP A 552 -1.22 -21.19 -26.37
CA ASP A 552 -0.34 -20.07 -26.66
C ASP A 552 -0.94 -18.71 -26.29
N LYS A 553 -0.22 -17.62 -26.57
CA LYS A 553 -0.67 -16.24 -26.29
C LYS A 553 -1.92 -15.82 -27.08
N GLN A 554 -2.23 -16.50 -28.17
CA GLN A 554 -3.40 -16.26 -29.02
C GLN A 554 -4.60 -17.11 -28.61
N ASP A 555 -4.50 -17.87 -27.50
CA ASP A 555 -5.47 -18.88 -27.08
C ASP A 555 -5.64 -20.02 -28.11
N GLU A 556 -4.65 -20.24 -28.99
CA GLU A 556 -4.64 -21.42 -29.85
C GLU A 556 -4.15 -22.64 -29.06
N HIS A 557 -4.80 -23.78 -29.29
CA HIS A 557 -4.44 -25.08 -28.73
C HIS A 557 -3.15 -25.58 -29.37
N ILE A 558 -2.12 -25.81 -28.55
CA ILE A 558 -0.80 -26.26 -29.03
C ILE A 558 -0.45 -27.68 -28.59
N TRP A 559 -0.95 -28.14 -27.43
CA TRP A 559 -0.75 -29.51 -26.96
C TRP A 559 -1.90 -29.93 -26.05
N SER A 560 -2.27 -31.21 -26.02
CA SER A 560 -3.24 -31.76 -25.06
C SER A 560 -3.04 -33.24 -24.74
N THR A 561 -3.65 -33.70 -23.64
CA THR A 561 -3.82 -35.13 -23.35
C THR A 561 -4.91 -35.79 -24.19
N ASP A 562 -5.82 -34.99 -24.77
CA ASP A 562 -6.92 -35.40 -25.68
C ASP A 562 -7.95 -36.36 -25.06
N THR A 563 -8.06 -36.33 -23.74
CA THR A 563 -8.85 -37.28 -22.92
C THR A 563 -10.35 -36.97 -22.87
N PHE A 564 -10.90 -36.28 -23.89
CA PHE A 564 -12.25 -35.69 -23.96
C PHE A 564 -13.42 -36.70 -23.94
N SER A 565 -13.17 -38.01 -23.91
CA SER A 565 -14.22 -39.03 -23.69
C SER A 565 -13.90 -39.88 -22.47
N SER A 566 -14.86 -39.94 -21.53
CA SER A 566 -14.75 -40.60 -20.23
C SER A 566 -14.64 -42.14 -20.27
N THR A 567 -14.34 -42.75 -21.42
CA THR A 567 -14.39 -44.20 -21.60
C THR A 567 -13.15 -44.84 -22.23
N SER A 568 -12.14 -44.08 -22.66
CA SER A 568 -10.92 -44.66 -23.26
C SER A 568 -9.64 -44.09 -22.65
N ARG A 569 -8.81 -44.96 -22.08
CA ARG A 569 -7.42 -44.64 -21.74
C ARG A 569 -6.67 -44.28 -23.02
N ILE A 570 -5.95 -43.16 -23.00
CA ILE A 570 -5.12 -42.73 -24.13
C ILE A 570 -3.69 -43.20 -23.91
N ASP A 571 -3.23 -44.12 -24.76
CA ASP A 571 -1.87 -44.66 -24.74
C ASP A 571 -0.92 -43.82 -25.62
N HIS A 572 -0.92 -42.51 -25.40
CA HIS A 572 0.02 -41.56 -26.00
C HIS A 572 0.73 -40.76 -24.90
N PRO A 573 1.80 -41.30 -24.28
CA PRO A 573 2.45 -40.70 -23.11
C PRO A 573 3.11 -39.34 -23.39
N GLU A 574 3.32 -39.01 -24.66
CA GLU A 574 3.84 -37.71 -25.14
C GLU A 574 2.73 -36.65 -25.29
N GLY A 575 1.45 -37.06 -25.23
CA GLY A 575 0.28 -36.27 -25.63
C GLY A 575 0.18 -36.01 -27.13
N LEU A 576 -0.75 -35.13 -27.51
CA LEU A 576 -1.02 -34.76 -28.91
C LEU A 576 -0.82 -33.26 -29.12
N PHE A 577 -0.20 -32.89 -30.23
CA PHE A 577 -0.02 -31.49 -30.61
C PHE A 577 -1.22 -30.96 -31.41
N GLY A 578 -1.68 -29.76 -31.07
CA GLY A 578 -2.85 -29.10 -31.64
C GLY A 578 -2.56 -28.28 -32.90
N SER A 579 -3.60 -27.70 -33.49
CA SER A 579 -3.52 -26.92 -34.74
C SER A 579 -2.69 -25.63 -34.63
N GLY A 580 -2.54 -25.08 -33.41
CA GLY A 580 -1.63 -23.96 -33.14
C GLY A 580 -0.14 -24.36 -33.25
N CYS A 581 0.16 -25.65 -33.26
CA CYS A 581 1.50 -26.13 -33.59
C CYS A 581 1.73 -26.12 -35.11
N LYS A 582 2.19 -24.98 -35.63
CA LYS A 582 2.70 -24.90 -37.00
C LYS A 582 4.10 -25.51 -37.02
N THR A 583 4.20 -26.76 -37.46
CA THR A 583 5.50 -27.35 -37.81
C THR A 583 6.08 -26.52 -38.96
N GLY A 584 7.15 -25.77 -38.68
CA GLY A 584 7.94 -25.15 -39.73
C GLY A 584 8.40 -26.25 -40.69
N ARG A 585 7.99 -26.15 -41.95
CA ARG A 585 8.51 -27.01 -43.01
C ARG A 585 10.04 -26.94 -42.99
N ARG A 586 10.65 -28.12 -43.15
CA ARG A 586 12.08 -28.37 -43.38
C ARG A 586 12.74 -27.28 -44.23
N TRP A 587 13.94 -26.88 -43.80
CA TRP A 587 15.12 -26.87 -44.67
C TRP A 587 16.26 -27.54 -43.92
#